data_AF-A0A3G6MDQ9-F1
#
_entry.id   AF-A0A3G6MDQ9-F1
#
_cell.length_a   1.000
_cell.length_b   1.000
_cell.length_c   1.000
_cell.angle_alpha   90.00
_cell.angle_beta   90.00
_cell.angle_gamma   90.00
#
_symmetry.space_group_name_H-M   'P 1'
#
loop_
_entity.id
_entity.type
_entity.pdbx_description
1 polymer ?
#
loop_
_entity_poly.entity_id
_entity_poly.type
_entity_poly.pdbx_seq_one_letter_code
_entity_poly.pdbx_strand_id
1 'polypeptide(L)'
;MRKKFLFVCLLGGLAVVGYLVYRTVLFSKNNNKVQVSKSIPDVTLESIFNNKKIKVKYLLTLTYEKKYMGFNAILNDKYYVTVIKLGKIENSHLILNKSNTDFKNNNELLSFPIDFDYQVTRYVGFDYYPFHIKNMDYYIGGKEITKLEDSFTEIIFKGDFINFSFNNQKRGDFGYVTPNEEMSVSFVLYNNELYAINTKKYKNYPFKSLHSLLSENSQE
;
A
#
# COMPACT_ATOMS: atom_id res chain seq x y z
N MET A 1 -63.41 -8.75 1.14
CA MET A 1 -62.28 -8.52 0.20
C MET A 1 -61.23 -7.56 0.75
N ARG A 2 -61.59 -6.38 1.29
CA ARG A 2 -60.63 -5.39 1.85
C ARG A 2 -59.60 -5.94 2.85
N LYS A 3 -59.99 -6.78 3.80
CA LYS A 3 -59.07 -7.37 4.80
C LYS A 3 -58.04 -8.33 4.20
N LYS A 4 -58.44 -9.12 3.19
CA LYS A 4 -57.53 -10.04 2.46
C LYS A 4 -56.52 -9.25 1.61
N PHE A 5 -56.98 -8.17 0.97
CA PHE A 5 -56.11 -7.26 0.21
C PHE A 5 -55.08 -6.56 1.10
N LEU A 6 -55.50 -6.01 2.24
CA LEU A 6 -54.61 -5.43 3.26
C LEU A 6 -53.55 -6.42 3.74
N PHE A 7 -53.93 -7.68 3.97
CA PHE A 7 -53.00 -8.73 4.40
C PHE A 7 -51.96 -9.06 3.33
N VAL A 8 -52.36 -9.13 2.05
CA VAL A 8 -51.43 -9.34 0.92
C VAL A 8 -50.47 -8.17 0.78
N CYS A 9 -50.94 -6.93 0.88
CA CYS A 9 -50.08 -5.75 0.86
C CYS A 9 -49.09 -5.73 2.04
N LEU A 10 -49.52 -6.18 3.23
CA LEU A 10 -48.67 -6.25 4.41
C LEU A 10 -47.56 -7.30 4.27
N LEU A 11 -47.89 -8.48 3.74
CA LEU A 11 -46.91 -9.52 3.41
C LEU A 11 -45.92 -9.06 2.34
N GLY A 12 -46.41 -8.37 1.30
CA GLY A 12 -45.56 -7.77 0.27
C GLY A 12 -44.61 -6.72 0.86
N GLY A 13 -45.11 -5.83 1.72
CA GLY A 13 -44.31 -4.84 2.43
C GLY A 13 -43.23 -5.48 3.33
N LEU A 14 -43.59 -6.51 4.09
CA LEU A 14 -42.66 -7.27 4.92
C LEU A 14 -41.56 -7.95 4.09
N ALA A 15 -41.91 -8.51 2.92
CA ALA A 15 -40.93 -9.10 2.02
C ALA A 15 -39.94 -8.05 1.47
N VAL A 16 -40.42 -6.86 1.10
CA VAL A 16 -39.57 -5.75 0.63
C VAL A 16 -38.65 -5.25 1.74
N VAL A 17 -39.17 -5.03 2.95
CA VAL A 17 -38.36 -4.61 4.11
C VAL A 17 -37.35 -5.70 4.47
N GLY A 18 -37.75 -6.97 4.48
CA GLY A 18 -36.86 -8.11 4.73
C GLY A 18 -35.74 -8.20 3.70
N TYR A 19 -36.04 -7.99 2.41
CA TYR A 19 -35.04 -7.93 1.34
C TYR A 19 -34.06 -6.77 1.52
N LEU A 20 -34.55 -5.58 1.87
CA LEU A 20 -33.70 -4.41 2.14
C LEU A 20 -32.78 -4.63 3.34
N VAL A 21 -33.29 -5.20 4.44
CA VAL A 21 -32.49 -5.54 5.63
C VAL A 21 -31.44 -6.59 5.28
N TYR A 22 -31.82 -7.66 4.56
CA TYR A 22 -30.89 -8.69 4.09
C TYR A 22 -29.77 -8.08 3.24
N ARG A 23 -30.11 -7.22 2.28
CA ARG A 23 -29.14 -6.53 1.43
C ARG A 23 -28.19 -5.67 2.28
N THR A 24 -28.72 -4.87 3.20
CA THR A 24 -27.92 -4.01 4.09
C THR A 24 -26.99 -4.82 5.00
N VAL A 25 -27.45 -5.94 5.56
CA VAL A 25 -26.62 -6.85 6.37
C VAL A 25 -25.54 -7.53 5.52
N LEU A 26 -25.86 -7.92 4.27
CA LEU A 26 -24.89 -8.51 3.34
C LEU A 26 -23.83 -7.49 2.89
N PHE A 27 -24.23 -6.23 2.68
CA PHE A 27 -23.32 -5.11 2.43
C PHE A 27 -22.44 -4.83 3.66
N SER A 28 -23.03 -4.81 4.86
CA SER A 28 -22.30 -4.60 6.12
C SER A 28 -21.29 -5.70 6.45
N LYS A 29 -21.61 -6.98 6.18
CA LYS A 29 -20.66 -8.11 6.37
C LYS A 29 -19.47 -8.08 5.41
N ASN A 30 -19.59 -7.37 4.29
CA ASN A 30 -18.53 -7.18 3.31
C ASN A 30 -17.71 -5.89 3.54
N ASN A 31 -17.94 -5.16 4.64
CA ASN A 31 -17.13 -4.00 5.00
C ASN A 31 -15.69 -4.42 5.37
N ASN A 32 -14.73 -3.77 4.72
CA ASN A 32 -13.31 -3.65 5.04
C ASN A 32 -12.56 -4.95 5.39
N LYS A 33 -12.46 -5.87 4.43
CA LYS A 33 -11.47 -6.95 4.53
C LYS A 33 -10.48 -6.81 3.40
N VAL A 34 -9.26 -6.38 3.74
CA VAL A 34 -8.09 -6.58 2.89
C VAL A 34 -8.08 -8.05 2.49
N GLN A 35 -8.11 -8.33 1.18
CA GLN A 35 -8.04 -9.70 0.67
C GLN A 35 -6.65 -9.94 0.11
N VAL A 36 -6.08 -11.07 0.51
CA VAL A 36 -4.79 -11.54 0.03
C VAL A 36 -5.03 -12.72 -0.90
N SER A 37 -4.44 -12.68 -2.09
CA SER A 37 -4.55 -13.78 -3.07
C SER A 37 -3.20 -14.03 -3.74
N LYS A 38 -2.97 -15.25 -4.22
CA LYS A 38 -1.75 -15.63 -4.98
C LYS A 38 -1.93 -15.45 -6.49
N SER A 39 -2.64 -14.39 -6.92
CA SER A 39 -2.85 -14.08 -8.33
C SER A 39 -1.82 -13.07 -8.84
N ILE A 40 -1.62 -13.03 -10.16
CA ILE A 40 -0.88 -11.94 -10.82
C ILE A 40 -1.68 -10.64 -10.63
N PRO A 41 -1.06 -9.54 -10.21
CA PRO A 41 -1.74 -8.25 -10.03
C PRO A 41 -2.09 -7.61 -11.38
N ASP A 42 -3.16 -6.81 -11.40
CA ASP A 42 -3.55 -6.02 -12.59
C ASP A 42 -2.49 -4.99 -12.99
N VAL A 43 -1.66 -4.55 -12.02
CA VAL A 43 -0.51 -3.66 -12.25
C VAL A 43 0.77 -4.40 -11.91
N THR A 44 1.69 -4.50 -12.86
CA THR A 44 2.97 -5.19 -12.71
C THR A 44 4.10 -4.22 -12.34
N LEU A 45 5.14 -4.72 -11.68
CA LEU A 45 6.32 -3.94 -11.34
C LEU A 45 7.05 -3.44 -12.59
N GLU A 46 7.10 -4.26 -13.63
CA GLU A 46 7.64 -3.90 -14.93
C GLU A 46 6.91 -2.70 -15.54
N SER A 47 5.59 -2.58 -15.31
CA SER A 47 4.82 -1.41 -15.75
C SER A 47 5.18 -0.15 -14.97
N ILE A 48 5.52 -0.29 -13.68
CA ILE A 48 5.86 0.84 -12.80
C ILE A 48 7.27 1.37 -13.10
N PHE A 49 8.24 0.51 -13.40
CA PHE A 49 9.64 0.90 -13.62
C PHE A 49 10.09 0.93 -15.08
N ASN A 50 9.29 0.39 -16.00
CA ASN A 50 9.65 0.24 -17.41
C ASN A 50 11.02 -0.44 -17.65
N ASN A 51 11.43 -1.36 -16.76
CA ASN A 51 12.73 -2.03 -16.84
C ASN A 51 12.58 -3.52 -17.22
N LYS A 52 12.90 -3.86 -18.47
CA LYS A 52 12.75 -5.21 -19.03
C LYS A 52 13.81 -6.22 -18.56
N LYS A 53 14.89 -5.77 -17.90
CA LYS A 53 15.99 -6.67 -17.45
C LYS A 53 15.73 -7.31 -16.09
N ILE A 54 14.77 -6.79 -15.32
CA ILE A 54 14.44 -7.30 -13.99
C ILE A 54 13.48 -8.48 -14.12
N LYS A 55 13.88 -9.65 -13.64
CA LYS A 55 12.98 -10.82 -13.52
C LYS A 55 12.12 -10.66 -12.27
N VAL A 56 10.80 -10.64 -12.42
CA VAL A 56 9.86 -10.46 -11.32
C VAL A 56 9.06 -11.73 -11.09
N LYS A 57 9.08 -12.23 -9.85
CA LYS A 57 8.23 -13.32 -9.39
C LYS A 57 7.23 -12.82 -8.37
N TYR A 58 5.94 -12.85 -8.70
CA TYR A 58 4.85 -12.44 -7.82
C TYR A 58 4.51 -13.52 -6.79
N LEU A 59 4.26 -13.10 -5.56
CA LEU A 59 3.91 -14.01 -4.46
C LEU A 59 2.48 -13.80 -3.97
N LEU A 60 2.12 -12.54 -3.73
CA LEU A 60 0.86 -12.16 -3.10
C LEU A 60 0.37 -10.85 -3.70
N THR A 61 -0.90 -10.80 -4.05
CA THR A 61 -1.64 -9.60 -4.46
C THR A 61 -2.59 -9.20 -3.35
N LEU A 62 -2.62 -7.90 -3.08
CA LEU A 62 -3.38 -7.25 -2.02
C LEU A 62 -4.50 -6.45 -2.67
N THR A 63 -5.72 -6.66 -2.19
CA THR A 63 -6.88 -5.86 -2.60
C THR A 63 -7.62 -5.31 -1.39
N TYR A 64 -8.14 -4.10 -1.52
CA TYR A 64 -8.98 -3.45 -0.52
C TYR A 64 -10.28 -3.02 -1.23
N GLU A 65 -11.43 -3.42 -0.68
CA GLU A 65 -12.75 -3.20 -1.30
C GLU A 65 -12.81 -3.60 -2.79
N LYS A 66 -12.24 -4.77 -3.13
CA LYS A 66 -12.12 -5.30 -4.51
C LYS A 66 -11.27 -4.44 -5.46
N LYS A 67 -10.55 -3.43 -4.97
CA LYS A 67 -9.59 -2.64 -5.74
C LYS A 67 -8.18 -3.11 -5.43
N TYR A 68 -7.33 -3.17 -6.46
CA TYR A 68 -5.91 -3.45 -6.29
C TYR A 68 -5.27 -2.41 -5.36
N MET A 69 -4.56 -2.91 -4.34
CA MET A 69 -3.87 -2.12 -3.33
C MET A 69 -2.35 -2.29 -3.43
N GLY A 70 -1.86 -3.45 -3.85
CA GLY A 70 -0.43 -3.73 -3.83
C GLY A 70 -0.09 -5.19 -4.12
N PHE A 71 1.19 -5.51 -4.13
CA PHE A 71 1.67 -6.90 -4.19
C PHE A 71 3.03 -7.06 -3.51
N ASN A 72 3.44 -8.31 -3.33
CA ASN A 72 4.79 -8.69 -2.95
C ASN A 72 5.43 -9.44 -4.10
N ALA A 73 6.69 -9.13 -4.38
CA ALA A 73 7.44 -9.80 -5.43
C ALA A 73 8.88 -10.09 -4.99
N ILE A 74 9.49 -11.05 -5.67
CA ILE A 74 10.92 -11.33 -5.62
C ILE A 74 11.55 -10.87 -6.93
N LEU A 75 12.60 -10.06 -6.85
CA LEU A 75 13.36 -9.57 -8.01
C LEU A 75 14.64 -10.38 -8.17
N ASN A 76 14.85 -10.89 -9.38
CA ASN A 76 16.04 -11.67 -9.77
C ASN A 76 16.38 -12.81 -8.80
N ASP A 77 15.37 -13.39 -8.14
CA ASP A 77 15.49 -14.39 -7.05
C ASP A 77 16.34 -13.94 -5.84
N LYS A 78 16.64 -12.64 -5.72
CA LYS A 78 17.61 -12.06 -4.78
C LYS A 78 17.08 -11.00 -3.84
N TYR A 79 16.02 -10.29 -4.23
CA TYR A 79 15.52 -9.12 -3.47
C TYR A 79 14.03 -9.24 -3.25
N TYR A 80 13.58 -8.92 -2.03
CA TYR A 80 12.16 -8.89 -1.71
C TYR A 80 11.67 -7.47 -1.82
N VAL A 81 10.61 -7.28 -2.61
CA VAL A 81 9.96 -5.98 -2.77
C VAL A 81 8.51 -6.06 -2.42
N THR A 82 8.03 -4.96 -1.86
CA THR A 82 6.63 -4.75 -1.57
C THR A 82 6.16 -3.49 -2.26
N VAL A 83 5.06 -3.58 -2.97
CA VAL A 83 4.45 -2.47 -3.69
C VAL A 83 3.11 -2.17 -3.07
N ILE A 84 2.85 -0.89 -2.82
CA ILE A 84 1.57 -0.40 -2.33
C ILE A 84 1.20 0.83 -3.14
N LYS A 85 0.02 0.79 -3.74
CA LYS A 85 -0.64 1.97 -4.29
C LYS A 85 -1.11 2.82 -3.11
N LEU A 86 -0.60 4.04 -2.95
CA LEU A 86 -1.02 4.97 -1.90
C LEU A 86 -2.25 5.78 -2.33
N GLY A 87 -2.28 6.27 -3.57
CA GLY A 87 -3.41 7.01 -4.12
C GLY A 87 -2.97 8.12 -5.06
N LYS A 88 -3.86 9.06 -5.37
CA LYS A 88 -3.61 10.10 -6.38
C LYS A 88 -2.81 11.25 -5.81
N ILE A 89 -1.92 11.79 -6.62
CA ILE A 89 -1.23 13.05 -6.31
C ILE A 89 -1.94 14.22 -6.99
N GLU A 90 -2.18 15.31 -6.26
CA GLU A 90 -2.88 16.48 -6.82
C GLU A 90 -1.98 17.32 -7.75
N ASN A 91 -0.67 17.31 -7.51
CA ASN A 91 0.32 18.04 -8.29
C ASN A 91 1.27 17.06 -8.99
N SER A 92 1.76 17.41 -10.19
CA SER A 92 2.69 16.56 -10.98
C SER A 92 4.02 16.24 -10.29
N HIS A 93 4.33 16.90 -9.17
CA HIS A 93 5.57 16.74 -8.43
C HIS A 93 5.30 16.27 -7.00
N LEU A 94 6.05 15.26 -6.57
CA LEU A 94 6.05 14.80 -5.18
C LEU A 94 6.96 15.70 -4.34
N ILE A 95 6.38 16.35 -3.33
CA ILE A 95 7.15 17.04 -2.29
C ILE A 95 7.20 16.10 -1.08
N LEU A 96 8.40 15.60 -0.79
CA LEU A 96 8.69 14.76 0.38
C LEU A 96 9.57 15.53 1.36
N ASN A 97 9.05 15.86 2.54
CA ASN A 97 9.83 16.59 3.54
C ASN A 97 10.16 15.71 4.74
N LYS A 98 11.35 15.92 5.30
CA LYS A 98 11.68 15.36 6.61
C LYS A 98 10.94 16.13 7.71
N SER A 99 10.21 15.40 8.55
CA SER A 99 9.59 15.91 9.77
C SER A 99 10.63 16.15 10.85
N ASN A 100 10.51 17.27 11.55
CA ASN A 100 11.35 17.63 12.71
C ASN A 100 10.86 16.98 14.01
N THR A 101 9.70 16.34 14.02
CA THR A 101 9.11 15.72 15.21
C THR A 101 8.59 14.32 14.93
N ASP A 102 8.79 13.41 15.87
CA ASP A 102 8.20 12.07 15.87
C ASP A 102 6.68 12.13 15.70
N PHE A 103 6.14 11.25 14.86
CA PHE A 103 4.69 11.07 14.76
C PHE A 103 4.19 10.33 16.01
N LYS A 104 3.33 11.00 16.78
CA LYS A 104 3.08 10.65 18.19
C LYS A 104 2.21 9.40 18.45
N ASN A 105 1.67 8.70 17.44
CA ASN A 105 0.74 7.59 17.67
C ASN A 105 0.77 6.53 16.56
N ASN A 106 1.12 5.30 16.92
CA ASN A 106 1.02 4.10 16.06
C ASN A 106 -0.05 3.10 16.56
N ASN A 107 -0.83 3.46 17.58
CA ASN A 107 -1.65 2.52 18.37
C ASN A 107 -2.96 2.06 17.68
N GLU A 108 -3.36 2.67 16.56
CA GLU A 108 -4.57 2.32 15.78
C GLU A 108 -4.25 1.69 14.42
N LEU A 109 -2.99 1.32 14.21
CA LEU A 109 -2.53 0.82 12.93
C LEU A 109 -2.95 -0.64 12.77
N LEU A 110 -4.00 -0.86 11.98
CA LEU A 110 -4.42 -2.20 11.57
C LEU A 110 -3.20 -2.90 10.96
N SER A 111 -2.73 -3.92 11.67
CA SER A 111 -1.72 -4.83 11.16
C SER A 111 -2.27 -5.45 9.88
N PHE A 112 -1.50 -5.41 8.80
CA PHE A 112 -1.74 -6.33 7.68
C PHE A 112 -1.89 -7.74 8.25
N PRO A 113 -2.77 -8.61 7.71
CA PRO A 113 -2.86 -9.98 8.18
C PRO A 113 -1.46 -10.59 8.27
N ILE A 114 -1.12 -11.09 9.46
CA ILE A 114 0.17 -11.71 9.76
C ILE A 114 0.23 -12.98 8.91
N ASP A 115 0.89 -12.91 7.77
CA ASP A 115 1.37 -14.10 7.08
C ASP A 115 2.79 -14.36 7.61
N PHE A 116 3.03 -15.61 8.02
CA PHE A 116 4.25 -16.04 8.68
C PHE A 116 5.52 -15.86 7.80
N ASP A 117 5.34 -15.56 6.51
CA ASP A 117 6.40 -15.30 5.53
C ASP A 117 6.68 -13.81 5.25
N TYR A 118 5.98 -12.86 5.89
CA TYR A 118 6.24 -11.43 5.69
C TYR A 118 7.57 -11.02 6.34
N GLN A 119 8.61 -10.86 5.52
CA GLN A 119 9.89 -10.28 5.93
C GLN A 119 9.80 -8.77 6.25
N VAL A 120 8.67 -8.11 5.92
CA VAL A 120 8.39 -6.69 6.19
C VAL A 120 6.92 -6.49 6.59
N THR A 121 6.70 -5.92 7.77
CA THR A 121 5.36 -5.54 8.23
C THR A 121 5.08 -4.11 7.79
N ARG A 122 4.04 -3.92 6.99
CA ARG A 122 3.55 -2.59 6.59
C ARG A 122 2.27 -2.27 7.33
N TYR A 123 2.01 -1.00 7.54
CA TYR A 123 0.72 -0.55 8.03
C TYR A 123 0.17 0.59 7.15
N VAL A 124 -1.15 0.67 7.06
CA VAL A 124 -1.85 1.71 6.30
C VAL A 124 -3.05 2.17 7.13
N GLY A 125 -3.19 3.48 7.33
CA GLY A 125 -4.39 4.10 7.88
C GLY A 125 -5.54 4.00 6.87
N PHE A 126 -6.34 2.93 6.96
CA PHE A 126 -7.40 2.64 6.00
C PHE A 126 -8.54 3.67 5.98
N ASP A 127 -8.68 4.47 7.04
CA ASP A 127 -9.73 5.51 7.16
C ASP A 127 -9.76 6.49 5.97
N TYR A 128 -8.61 6.68 5.32
CA TYR A 128 -8.43 7.66 4.23
C TYR A 128 -7.89 7.03 2.94
N TYR A 129 -7.94 5.70 2.81
CA TYR A 129 -7.44 4.98 1.64
C TYR A 129 -8.50 4.88 0.51
N PRO A 130 -8.16 5.11 -0.77
CA PRO A 130 -6.89 5.63 -1.29
C PRO A 130 -6.70 7.12 -0.97
N PHE A 131 -5.45 7.52 -0.72
CA PHE A 131 -5.13 8.89 -0.30
C PHE A 131 -5.19 9.87 -1.48
N HIS A 132 -5.67 11.09 -1.22
CA HIS A 132 -5.48 12.25 -2.09
C HIS A 132 -4.32 13.07 -1.54
N ILE A 133 -3.16 13.01 -2.18
CA ILE A 133 -1.87 13.46 -1.61
C ILE A 133 -1.46 14.80 -2.23
N LYS A 134 -1.32 15.83 -1.40
CA LYS A 134 -0.75 17.15 -1.74
C LYS A 134 0.72 17.25 -1.37
N ASN A 135 1.04 16.77 -0.18
CA ASN A 135 2.39 16.76 0.39
C ASN A 135 2.58 15.52 1.25
N MET A 136 3.83 15.10 1.44
CA MET A 136 4.18 13.96 2.26
C MET A 136 5.33 14.33 3.18
N ASP A 137 5.18 14.01 4.46
CA ASP A 137 6.24 14.17 5.44
C ASP A 137 6.66 12.80 5.98
N TYR A 138 7.94 12.62 6.26
CA TYR A 138 8.46 11.38 6.81
C TYR A 138 9.33 11.65 8.05
N TYR A 139 9.38 10.69 8.96
CA TYR A 139 10.20 10.78 10.16
C TYR A 139 11.24 9.66 10.16
N ILE A 140 12.53 10.00 10.05
CA ILE A 140 13.67 9.11 10.36
C ILE A 140 15.05 9.81 10.34
N GLY A 141 16.07 9.18 10.93
CA GLY A 141 17.49 9.52 10.85
C GLY A 141 18.27 8.92 9.66
N GLY A 142 17.59 8.42 8.62
CA GLY A 142 18.18 7.81 7.42
C GLY A 142 18.76 8.81 6.40
N LYS A 143 19.45 8.28 5.38
CA LYS A 143 19.96 9.07 4.25
C LYS A 143 18.90 9.11 3.14
N GLU A 144 18.47 10.30 2.79
CA GLU A 144 17.66 10.53 1.60
C GLU A 144 18.54 10.45 0.36
N ILE A 145 18.11 9.68 -0.64
CA ILE A 145 18.69 9.67 -1.98
C ILE A 145 17.75 10.47 -2.87
N THR A 146 18.17 11.68 -3.20
CA THR A 146 17.36 12.62 -3.97
C THR A 146 17.71 12.52 -5.47
N LYS A 147 16.65 12.34 -6.29
CA LYS A 147 16.54 12.41 -7.76
C LYS A 147 17.28 11.37 -8.63
N LEU A 148 16.53 10.35 -9.06
CA LEU A 148 16.64 9.77 -10.40
C LEU A 148 15.44 10.26 -11.20
N GLU A 149 15.60 11.37 -11.93
CA GLU A 149 14.50 12.00 -12.67
C GLU A 149 13.37 12.50 -11.73
N ASP A 150 12.55 13.45 -12.15
CA ASP A 150 11.60 14.17 -11.26
C ASP A 150 10.44 13.29 -10.70
N SER A 151 10.48 11.97 -10.93
CA SER A 151 9.46 10.99 -10.56
C SER A 151 9.88 9.98 -9.48
N PHE A 152 11.14 10.04 -8.98
CA PHE A 152 11.67 9.05 -8.04
C PHE A 152 12.37 9.69 -6.82
N THR A 153 11.84 9.39 -5.64
CA THR A 153 12.48 9.71 -4.35
C THR A 153 12.67 8.43 -3.54
N GLU A 154 13.87 8.21 -2.99
CA GLU A 154 14.17 7.04 -2.17
C GLU A 154 14.75 7.46 -0.81
N ILE A 155 14.29 6.78 0.25
CA ILE A 155 14.85 6.89 1.59
C ILE A 155 15.50 5.55 1.93
N ILE A 156 16.81 5.55 2.19
CA ILE A 156 17.50 4.41 2.78
C ILE A 156 17.55 4.60 4.29
N PHE A 157 17.13 3.57 5.02
CA PHE A 157 17.16 3.61 6.47
C PHE A 157 17.48 2.24 7.09
N LYS A 158 17.97 2.30 8.32
CA LYS A 158 18.14 1.15 9.21
C LYS A 158 17.54 1.51 10.55
N GLY A 159 16.55 0.74 10.98
CA GLY A 159 15.82 0.98 12.23
C GLY A 159 14.54 0.18 12.33
N ASP A 160 13.84 0.31 13.44
CA ASP A 160 12.67 -0.52 13.75
C ASP A 160 11.40 -0.07 13.01
N PHE A 161 11.34 1.20 12.63
CA PHE A 161 10.20 1.73 11.89
C PHE A 161 10.57 2.93 11.03
N ILE A 162 9.78 3.15 9.98
CA ILE A 162 9.69 4.41 9.25
C ILE A 162 8.22 4.76 9.10
N ASN A 163 7.89 6.02 9.37
CA ASN A 163 6.53 6.52 9.36
C ASN A 163 6.42 7.65 8.33
N PHE A 164 5.30 7.68 7.64
CA PHE A 164 4.92 8.66 6.63
C PHE A 164 3.56 9.25 6.98
N SER A 165 3.44 10.55 6.76
CA SER A 165 2.23 11.34 6.90
C SER A 165 1.89 11.95 5.56
N PHE A 166 0.60 11.99 5.22
CA PHE A 166 0.11 12.69 4.03
C PHE A 166 -0.63 13.96 4.44
N ASN A 167 -0.56 15.00 3.60
CA ASN A 167 -1.31 16.25 3.76
C ASN A 167 -1.05 17.03 5.06
N ASN A 168 0.17 16.98 5.60
CA ASN A 168 0.56 17.62 6.87
C ASN A 168 -0.25 17.16 8.10
N GLN A 169 -0.87 15.98 8.07
CA GLN A 169 -1.54 15.45 9.26
C GLN A 169 -0.48 14.88 10.20
N LYS A 170 -0.37 15.32 11.46
CA LYS A 170 0.66 14.80 12.40
C LYS A 170 0.52 13.30 12.78
N ARG A 171 -0.30 12.53 12.04
CA ARG A 171 -0.55 11.10 12.18
C ARG A 171 0.38 10.33 11.22
N GLY A 172 0.91 9.19 11.65
CA GLY A 172 1.58 8.25 10.75
C GLY A 172 0.54 7.49 9.93
N ASP A 173 0.13 8.03 8.78
CA ASP A 173 -0.88 7.43 7.90
C ASP A 173 -0.38 6.15 7.21
N PHE A 174 0.94 6.04 7.04
CA PHE A 174 1.57 4.92 6.36
C PHE A 174 2.95 4.65 6.96
N GLY A 175 3.43 3.41 6.90
CA GLY A 175 4.77 3.10 7.34
C GLY A 175 5.14 1.63 7.27
N TYR A 176 6.38 1.37 7.63
CA TYR A 176 6.95 0.03 7.72
C TYR A 176 7.51 -0.18 9.11
N VAL A 177 7.29 -1.37 9.65
CA VAL A 177 7.92 -1.92 10.83
C VAL A 177 8.90 -3.00 10.39
N THR A 178 10.09 -2.96 10.96
CA THR A 178 11.23 -3.77 10.54
C THR A 178 11.96 -4.35 11.75
N PRO A 179 12.62 -5.52 11.61
CA PRO A 179 13.41 -6.11 12.68
C PRO A 179 14.81 -5.45 12.80
N ASN A 180 14.88 -4.12 12.78
CA ASN A 180 16.12 -3.34 12.76
C ASN A 180 17.08 -3.67 11.60
N GLU A 181 16.52 -3.89 10.40
CA GLU A 181 17.30 -4.23 9.21
C GLU A 181 17.34 -3.07 8.22
N GLU A 182 18.40 -3.02 7.42
CA GLU A 182 18.53 -2.02 6.37
C GLU A 182 17.51 -2.28 5.25
N MET A 183 16.83 -1.21 4.85
CA MET A 183 15.86 -1.24 3.76
C MET A 183 15.78 0.11 3.05
N SER A 184 15.08 0.14 1.92
CA SER A 184 14.76 1.36 1.19
C SER A 184 13.26 1.47 0.97
N VAL A 185 12.74 2.70 1.00
CA VAL A 185 11.38 3.02 0.56
C VAL A 185 11.48 4.04 -0.55
N SER A 186 10.94 3.69 -1.71
CA SER A 186 10.95 4.53 -2.89
C SER A 186 9.53 4.90 -3.28
N PHE A 187 9.36 6.14 -3.74
CA PHE A 187 8.09 6.67 -4.18
C PHE A 187 8.13 6.89 -5.69
N VAL A 188 7.17 6.29 -6.39
CA VAL A 188 7.09 6.31 -7.86
C VAL A 188 5.72 6.79 -8.29
N LEU A 189 5.71 7.75 -9.21
CA LEU A 189 4.48 8.20 -9.85
C LEU A 189 4.24 7.40 -11.13
N TYR A 190 3.11 6.70 -11.20
CA TYR A 190 2.69 5.94 -12.40
C TYR A 190 1.19 6.16 -12.65
N ASN A 191 0.82 6.60 -13.85
CA ASN A 191 -0.57 6.90 -14.22
C ASN A 191 -1.32 7.80 -13.20
N ASN A 192 -0.66 8.87 -12.72
CA ASN A 192 -1.17 9.80 -11.70
C ASN A 192 -1.48 9.17 -10.33
N GLU A 193 -0.97 7.95 -10.08
CA GLU A 193 -1.09 7.26 -8.81
C GLU A 193 0.32 7.11 -8.21
N LEU A 194 0.44 7.42 -6.92
CA LEU A 194 1.66 7.28 -6.17
C LEU A 194 1.76 5.85 -5.63
N TYR A 195 2.91 5.23 -5.88
CA TYR A 195 3.26 3.91 -5.36
C TYR A 195 4.42 4.04 -4.38
N ALA A 196 4.29 3.42 -3.22
CA ALA A 196 5.40 3.18 -2.31
C ALA A 196 5.95 1.78 -2.55
N ILE A 197 7.26 1.70 -2.73
CA ILE A 197 7.97 0.47 -3.02
C ILE A 197 9.05 0.29 -1.97
N ASN A 198 8.87 -0.69 -1.10
CA ASN A 198 9.89 -1.04 -0.14
C ASN A 198 10.73 -2.21 -0.66
N THR A 199 12.05 -2.06 -0.58
CA THR A 199 13.02 -3.09 -0.93
C THR A 199 13.83 -3.48 0.29
N LYS A 200 13.98 -4.78 0.50
CA LYS A 200 14.75 -5.38 1.59
C LYS A 200 15.60 -6.55 1.06
N LYS A 201 16.67 -6.87 1.79
CA LYS A 201 17.42 -8.13 1.58
C LYS A 201 16.46 -9.33 1.59
N TYR A 202 16.71 -10.30 0.73
CA TYR A 202 16.02 -11.58 0.73
C TYR A 202 17.05 -12.69 0.92
N LYS A 203 16.80 -13.60 1.86
CA LYS A 203 17.78 -14.65 2.24
C LYS A 203 19.13 -14.03 2.63
N ASN A 204 20.24 -14.63 2.18
CA ASN A 204 21.61 -14.23 2.52
C ASN A 204 22.21 -13.23 1.53
N TYR A 205 21.41 -12.63 0.64
CA TYR A 205 21.91 -11.63 -0.30
C TYR A 205 22.15 -10.29 0.40
N PRO A 206 23.19 -9.55 0.02
CA PRO A 206 23.44 -8.21 0.55
C PRO A 206 22.26 -7.29 0.20
N PHE A 207 21.96 -6.35 1.10
CA PHE A 207 20.99 -5.30 0.83
C PHE A 207 21.43 -4.49 -0.39
N LYS A 208 20.47 -4.21 -1.28
CA LYS A 208 20.58 -3.19 -2.32
C LYS A 208 19.31 -2.35 -2.28
N SER A 209 19.47 -1.04 -2.35
CA SER A 209 18.32 -0.16 -2.50
C SER A 209 17.70 -0.32 -3.88
N LEU A 210 16.45 0.11 -4.04
CA LEU A 210 15.80 0.03 -5.34
C LEU A 210 16.54 0.89 -6.38
N HIS A 211 17.04 2.06 -5.98
CA HIS A 211 17.91 2.89 -6.81
C HIS A 211 19.12 2.08 -7.35
N SER A 212 19.83 1.36 -6.49
CA SER A 212 20.97 0.53 -6.90
C SER A 212 20.57 -0.60 -7.84
N LEU A 213 19.41 -1.22 -7.62
CA LEU A 213 18.90 -2.29 -8.48
C LEU A 213 18.56 -1.78 -9.88
N LEU A 214 18.06 -0.56 -9.99
CA LEU A 214 17.71 0.05 -11.26
C LEU A 214 18.96 0.54 -12.01
N SER A 215 19.95 1.10 -11.32
CA SER A 215 21.16 1.66 -11.93
C SER A 215 22.16 0.62 -12.44
N GLU A 216 22.36 -0.50 -11.74
CA GLU A 216 23.25 -1.58 -12.19
C GLU A 216 22.84 -2.16 -13.56
N ASN A 217 21.54 -2.18 -13.85
CA ASN A 217 21.02 -2.73 -15.10
C ASN A 217 21.05 -1.73 -16.27
N SER A 218 21.39 -0.47 -16.01
CA SER A 218 21.44 0.62 -17.00
C SER A 218 22.81 0.80 -17.65
N GLN A 219 23.84 0.10 -17.14
CA GLN A 219 25.24 0.21 -17.59
C GLN A 219 25.73 -0.96 -18.46
N GLU A 220 24.82 -1.79 -18.96
CA GLU A 220 25.06 -2.84 -19.98
C GLU A 220 24.17 -2.63 -21.20
#